data_AF-A0A6J8C7P6-F1
#
_entry.id   AF-A0A6J8C7P6-F1
#
_cell.length_a   1.000
_cell.length_b   1.000
_cell.length_c   1.000
_cell.angle_alpha   90.00
_cell.angle_beta   90.00
_cell.angle_gamma   90.00
#
_symmetry.space_group_name_H-M   'P 1'
#
loop_
_entity.id
_entity.type
_entity.pdbx_description
1 polymer ?
#
loop_
_entity_poly.entity_id
_entity_poly.type
_entity_poly.pdbx_seq_one_letter_code
_entity_poly.pdbx_strand_id
1 'polypeptide(L)'
;MVGEFNSILIETANMSTKFIKRGKPKRDKSNKTRKKPWFSESCEDLRISVKNYEKLVNKFPFKAEYRKSFYTFRSHFRRRCKYEEKQYKEKICNDLDSCVESNPKVFWKLINKLDQSSTCKINESLPYNSFKEHFEKLTLEHRGRNESFSRKYHKEL
;
A
#
# COMPACT_ATOMS: atom_id res chain seq x y z
N MET A 1 -33.89 36.00 -39.77
CA MET A 1 -33.84 34.93 -38.75
C MET A 1 -32.72 33.91 -38.94
N VAL A 2 -32.40 33.42 -40.15
CA VAL A 2 -31.30 32.43 -40.34
C VAL A 2 -29.90 33.02 -40.05
N GLY A 3 -29.69 34.31 -40.32
CA GLY A 3 -28.39 34.98 -40.09
C GLY A 3 -28.00 35.10 -38.61
N GLU A 4 -28.97 35.40 -37.73
CA GLU A 4 -28.74 35.53 -36.29
C GLU A 4 -28.40 34.19 -35.63
N PHE A 5 -29.01 33.11 -36.12
CA PHE A 5 -28.72 31.78 -35.61
C PHE A 5 -27.29 31.35 -35.98
N ASN A 6 -26.84 31.66 -37.20
CA ASN A 6 -25.48 31.38 -37.63
C ASN A 6 -24.45 32.21 -36.87
N SER A 7 -24.74 33.48 -36.54
CA SER A 7 -23.83 34.29 -35.73
C SER A 7 -23.69 33.74 -34.31
N ILE A 8 -24.78 33.29 -33.70
CA ILE A 8 -24.76 32.68 -32.35
C ILE A 8 -23.95 31.37 -32.36
N LEU A 9 -24.10 30.54 -33.40
CA LEU A 9 -23.33 29.30 -33.54
C LEU A 9 -21.83 29.54 -33.72
N ILE A 10 -21.46 30.54 -34.54
CA ILE A 10 -20.06 30.90 -34.76
C ILE A 10 -19.45 31.49 -33.48
N GLU A 11 -20.19 32.32 -32.76
CA GLU A 11 -19.74 32.92 -31.50
C GLU A 11 -19.55 31.88 -30.39
N THR A 12 -20.49 30.94 -30.25
CA THR A 12 -20.38 29.82 -29.30
C THR A 12 -19.24 28.88 -29.66
N ALA A 13 -19.01 28.59 -30.94
CA ALA A 13 -17.86 27.79 -31.39
C ALA A 13 -16.51 28.49 -31.11
N ASN A 14 -16.44 29.81 -31.31
CA ASN A 14 -15.25 30.61 -31.01
C ASN A 14 -14.99 30.75 -29.51
N MET A 15 -16.03 30.72 -28.68
CA MET A 15 -15.90 30.68 -27.22
C MET A 15 -15.39 29.33 -26.73
N SER A 16 -15.86 28.21 -27.30
CA SER A 16 -15.46 26.86 -26.86
C SER A 16 -14.01 26.51 -27.23
N THR A 17 -13.54 27.01 -28.38
CA THR A 17 -12.18 26.72 -28.88
C THR A 17 -11.07 27.47 -28.14
N LYS A 18 -11.38 28.61 -27.49
CA LYS A 18 -10.41 29.37 -26.68
C LYS A 18 -9.96 28.66 -25.40
N PHE A 19 -10.67 27.63 -24.94
CA PHE A 19 -10.31 26.85 -23.75
C PHE A 19 -9.34 25.68 -24.03
N ILE A 20 -8.94 25.43 -25.28
CA ILE A 20 -8.03 24.33 -25.64
C ILE A 20 -6.60 24.85 -25.90
N LYS A 21 -6.11 25.81 -25.12
CA LYS A 21 -4.66 25.90 -24.90
C LYS A 21 -4.31 24.84 -23.87
N ARG A 22 -4.11 23.61 -24.34
CA ARG A 22 -3.50 22.51 -23.58
C ARG A 22 -2.08 22.90 -23.18
N GLY A 23 -1.94 23.80 -22.21
CA GLY A 23 -0.74 23.88 -21.41
C GLY A 23 -0.54 22.47 -20.85
N LYS A 24 0.58 21.82 -21.20
CA LYS A 24 0.94 20.54 -20.60
C LYS A 24 0.71 20.69 -19.09
N PRO A 25 -0.07 19.81 -18.43
CA PRO A 25 -0.30 19.94 -17.00
C PRO A 25 1.07 20.11 -16.35
N LYS A 26 1.24 21.21 -15.61
CA LYS A 26 2.45 21.42 -14.82
C LYS A 26 2.55 20.14 -13.97
N ARG A 27 3.53 19.28 -14.27
CA ARG A 27 3.78 18.08 -13.47
C ARG A 27 3.96 18.58 -12.04
N ASP A 28 2.99 18.32 -11.18
CA ASP A 28 3.07 18.67 -9.77
C ASP A 28 4.34 18.02 -9.23
N LYS A 29 5.34 18.87 -8.99
CA LYS A 29 6.66 18.49 -8.49
C LYS A 29 6.53 18.22 -6.99
N SER A 30 5.83 17.17 -6.57
CA SER A 30 5.91 16.71 -5.18
C SER A 30 5.39 15.31 -4.91
N ASN A 31 5.41 14.38 -5.87
CA ASN A 31 5.43 12.97 -5.50
C ASN A 31 6.82 12.62 -4.95
N LYS A 32 7.15 13.12 -3.74
CA LYS A 32 8.16 12.51 -2.89
C LYS A 32 7.71 11.07 -2.73
N THR A 33 8.35 10.16 -3.46
CA THR A 33 8.13 8.73 -3.34
C THR A 33 8.25 8.40 -1.86
N ARG A 34 7.12 8.08 -1.21
CA ARG A 34 7.09 7.81 0.22
C ARG A 34 8.13 6.71 0.47
N LYS A 35 9.13 7.00 1.31
CA LYS A 35 10.11 5.98 1.69
C LYS A 35 9.32 4.83 2.31
N LYS A 36 9.68 3.60 1.95
CA LYS A 36 9.01 2.42 2.50
C LYS A 36 9.20 2.42 4.02
N PRO A 37 8.16 2.16 4.81
CA PRO A 37 8.21 2.31 6.27
C PRO A 37 9.18 1.33 6.94
N TRP A 38 9.46 0.19 6.30
CA TRP A 38 10.40 -0.83 6.77
C TRP A 38 11.85 -0.60 6.32
N PHE A 39 12.12 0.45 5.54
CA PHE A 39 13.45 0.66 4.98
C PHE A 39 14.36 1.34 6.02
N SER A 40 15.16 0.53 6.71
CA SER A 40 16.08 0.95 7.76
C SER A 40 17.35 1.61 7.21
N GLU A 41 18.10 2.28 8.08
CA GLU A 41 19.42 2.87 7.76
C GLU A 41 20.39 1.81 7.21
N SER A 42 20.39 0.61 7.81
CA SER A 42 21.19 -0.53 7.32
C SER A 42 20.89 -0.92 5.86
N CYS A 43 19.64 -0.75 5.41
CA CYS A 43 19.29 -0.98 4.01
C CYS A 43 19.84 0.14 3.11
N GLU A 44 19.86 1.38 3.60
CA GLU A 44 20.43 2.52 2.87
C GLU A 44 21.94 2.37 2.70
N ASP A 45 22.66 1.97 3.75
CA ASP A 45 24.11 1.76 3.72
C ASP A 45 24.51 0.71 2.67
N LEU A 46 23.78 -0.41 2.66
CA LEU A 46 23.95 -1.46 1.65
C LEU A 46 23.59 -0.95 0.25
N ARG A 47 22.54 -0.12 0.12
CA ARG A 47 22.16 0.49 -1.17
C ARG A 47 23.26 1.40 -1.70
N ILE A 48 23.87 2.21 -0.83
CA ILE A 48 24.99 3.09 -1.17
C ILE A 48 26.19 2.24 -1.61
N SER A 49 26.50 1.18 -0.86
CA SER A 49 27.59 0.25 -1.19
C SER A 49 27.39 -0.39 -2.57
N VAL A 50 26.19 -0.89 -2.86
CA VAL A 50 25.84 -1.45 -4.19
C VAL A 50 26.05 -0.43 -5.29
N LYS A 51 25.59 0.82 -5.11
CA LYS A 51 25.78 1.90 -6.10
C LYS A 51 27.25 2.25 -6.31
N ASN A 52 28.06 2.21 -5.26
CA ASN A 52 29.49 2.50 -5.36
C ASN A 52 30.19 1.40 -6.17
N TYR A 53 29.89 0.13 -5.91
CA TYR A 53 30.44 -0.98 -6.71
C TYR A 53 29.90 -0.99 -8.14
N GLU A 54 28.65 -0.60 -8.37
CA GLU A 54 28.10 -0.43 -9.72
C GLU A 54 28.91 0.59 -10.53
N LYS A 55 29.24 1.74 -9.93
CA LYS A 55 30.13 2.74 -10.55
C LYS A 55 31.51 2.16 -10.87
N LEU A 56 32.09 1.37 -9.97
CA LEU A 56 33.40 0.73 -10.19
C LEU A 56 33.36 -0.31 -11.31
N VAL A 57 32.30 -1.13 -11.37
CA VAL A 57 32.09 -2.11 -12.45
C VAL A 57 31.95 -1.40 -13.80
N ASN A 58 31.20 -0.30 -13.86
CA ASN A 58 31.03 0.48 -15.08
C ASN A 58 32.34 1.17 -15.50
N LYS A 59 33.14 1.65 -14.55
CA LYS A 59 34.44 2.28 -14.83
C LYS A 59 35.53 1.27 -15.22
N PHE A 60 35.49 0.05 -14.67
CA PHE A 60 36.51 -0.98 -14.87
C PHE A 60 35.88 -2.34 -15.19
N PRO A 61 35.32 -2.53 -16.40
CA PRO A 61 34.51 -3.71 -16.74
C PRO A 61 35.29 -5.03 -16.76
N PHE A 62 36.60 -4.97 -17.04
CA PHE A 62 37.46 -6.16 -17.13
C PHE A 62 37.93 -6.68 -15.76
N LYS A 63 37.84 -5.86 -14.70
CA LYS A 63 38.27 -6.27 -13.35
C LYS A 63 37.22 -7.18 -12.70
N ALA A 64 37.55 -8.46 -12.57
CA ALA A 64 36.65 -9.48 -12.01
C ALA A 64 36.28 -9.22 -10.55
N GLU A 65 37.19 -8.65 -9.76
CA GLU A 65 36.99 -8.35 -8.34
C GLU A 65 35.79 -7.43 -8.10
N TYR A 66 35.67 -6.34 -8.85
CA TYR A 66 34.55 -5.40 -8.69
C TYR A 66 33.21 -6.04 -9.06
N ARG A 67 33.18 -6.91 -10.07
CA ARG A 67 31.98 -7.66 -10.44
C ARG A 67 31.57 -8.60 -9.32
N LYS A 68 32.52 -9.37 -8.77
CA LYS A 68 32.28 -10.27 -7.64
C LYS A 68 31.71 -9.50 -6.45
N SER A 69 32.37 -8.42 -6.04
CA SER A 69 31.90 -7.58 -4.93
C SER A 69 30.52 -6.98 -5.18
N PHE A 70 30.26 -6.46 -6.38
CA PHE A 70 28.95 -5.92 -6.75
C PHE A 70 27.83 -6.95 -6.55
N TYR A 71 27.98 -8.17 -7.08
CA TYR A 71 26.96 -9.21 -6.93
C TYR A 71 26.80 -9.67 -5.48
N THR A 72 27.90 -9.75 -4.72
CA THR A 72 27.86 -10.04 -3.28
C THR A 72 27.03 -8.99 -2.55
N PHE A 73 27.38 -7.71 -2.64
CA PHE A 73 26.66 -6.62 -1.98
C PHE A 73 25.20 -6.52 -2.45
N ARG A 74 24.93 -6.74 -3.74
CA ARG A 74 23.57 -6.76 -4.29
C ARG A 74 22.73 -7.89 -3.69
N SER A 75 23.32 -9.07 -3.50
CA SER A 75 22.66 -10.21 -2.84
C SER A 75 22.37 -9.90 -1.37
N HIS A 76 23.34 -9.37 -0.63
CA HIS A 76 23.17 -8.96 0.77
C HIS A 76 22.07 -7.89 0.93
N PHE A 77 22.08 -6.86 0.10
CA PHE A 77 21.03 -5.83 0.09
C PHE A 77 19.64 -6.44 -0.10
N ARG A 78 19.46 -7.32 -1.10
CA ARG A 78 18.17 -8.00 -1.35
C ARG A 78 17.71 -8.83 -0.15
N ARG A 79 18.62 -9.60 0.46
CA ARG A 79 18.33 -10.41 1.64
C ARG A 79 17.92 -9.53 2.82
N ARG A 80 18.65 -8.43 3.06
CA ARG A 80 18.34 -7.49 4.15
C ARG A 80 16.99 -6.83 3.96
N CYS A 81 16.66 -6.34 2.76
CA CYS A 81 15.34 -5.77 2.49
C CYS A 81 14.20 -6.77 2.76
N LYS A 82 14.35 -8.03 2.33
CA LYS A 82 13.35 -9.08 2.61
C LYS A 82 13.20 -9.35 4.11
N TYR A 83 14.31 -9.38 4.84
CA TYR A 83 14.31 -9.57 6.29
C TYR A 83 13.58 -8.43 7.01
N GLU A 84 13.95 -7.18 6.72
CA GLU A 84 13.33 -5.99 7.33
C GLU A 84 11.84 -5.87 6.97
N GLU A 85 11.47 -6.19 5.73
CA GLU A 85 10.08 -6.24 5.32
C GLU A 85 9.29 -7.31 6.10
N LYS A 86 9.87 -8.51 6.30
CA LYS A 86 9.26 -9.58 7.10
C LYS A 86 9.08 -9.15 8.55
N GLN A 87 10.13 -8.61 9.18
CA GLN A 87 10.09 -8.12 10.56
C GLN A 87 9.04 -7.03 10.75
N TYR A 88 8.92 -6.10 9.79
CA TYR A 88 7.89 -5.07 9.83
C TYR A 88 6.48 -5.63 9.74
N LYS A 89 6.24 -6.63 8.88
CA LYS A 89 4.95 -7.31 8.78
C LYS A 89 4.59 -8.05 10.07
N GLU A 90 5.54 -8.83 10.61
CA GLU A 90 5.37 -9.55 11.88
C GLU A 90 5.05 -8.57 13.02
N LYS A 91 5.76 -7.45 13.09
CA LYS A 91 5.47 -6.40 14.06
C LYS A 91 4.05 -5.86 13.92
N ILE A 92 3.60 -5.55 12.70
CA ILE A 92 2.23 -5.08 12.47
C ILE A 92 1.21 -6.12 12.91
N CYS A 93 1.41 -7.41 12.60
CA CYS A 93 0.52 -8.48 13.04
C CYS A 93 0.43 -8.52 14.56
N ASN A 94 1.56 -8.50 15.26
CA ASN A 94 1.60 -8.48 16.73
C ASN A 94 0.94 -7.22 17.32
N ASP A 95 1.18 -6.06 16.71
CA ASP A 95 0.55 -4.79 17.09
C ASP A 95 -0.97 -4.85 16.89
N LEU A 96 -1.45 -5.52 15.82
CA LEU A 96 -2.88 -5.72 15.59
C LEU A 96 -3.49 -6.66 16.63
N ASP A 97 -2.89 -7.83 16.84
CA ASP A 97 -3.40 -8.85 17.77
C ASP A 97 -3.52 -8.30 19.20
N SER A 98 -2.52 -7.54 19.65
CA SER A 98 -2.55 -6.87 20.97
C SER A 98 -3.59 -5.74 21.07
N CYS A 99 -3.86 -5.04 19.97
CA CYS A 99 -4.80 -3.92 19.94
C CYS A 99 -6.26 -4.36 19.84
N VAL A 100 -6.57 -5.56 19.33
CA VAL A 100 -7.95 -6.08 19.23
C VAL A 100 -8.63 -6.08 20.59
N GLU A 101 -7.93 -6.57 21.62
CA GLU A 101 -8.50 -6.71 22.97
C GLU A 101 -8.37 -5.42 23.79
N SER A 102 -7.30 -4.65 23.57
CA SER A 102 -6.96 -3.50 24.43
C SER A 102 -7.59 -2.18 23.98
N ASN A 103 -7.62 -1.89 22.67
CA ASN A 103 -8.10 -0.60 22.17
C ASN A 103 -8.56 -0.64 20.70
N PRO A 104 -9.87 -0.80 20.44
CA PRO A 104 -10.40 -0.92 19.08
C PRO A 104 -10.16 0.34 18.22
N LYS A 105 -10.00 1.54 18.82
CA LYS A 105 -9.72 2.77 18.04
C LYS A 105 -8.31 2.75 17.44
N VAL A 106 -7.33 2.19 18.14
CA VAL A 106 -5.94 2.08 17.65
C VAL A 106 -5.87 1.04 16.52
N PHE A 107 -6.55 -0.09 16.70
CA PHE A 107 -6.71 -1.12 15.68
C PHE A 107 -7.20 -0.54 14.35
N TRP A 108 -8.34 0.17 14.34
CA TRP A 108 -8.89 0.75 13.12
C TRP A 108 -7.98 1.82 12.49
N LYS A 109 -7.25 2.61 13.29
CA LYS A 109 -6.24 3.54 12.76
C LYS A 109 -5.11 2.80 12.05
N LEU A 110 -4.68 1.67 12.58
CA LEU A 110 -3.59 0.85 12.03
C LEU A 110 -4.03 0.20 10.71
N ILE A 111 -5.26 -0.35 10.66
CA ILE A 111 -5.86 -0.86 9.42
C ILE A 111 -5.99 0.24 8.37
N ASN A 112 -6.54 1.41 8.72
CA ASN A 112 -6.68 2.52 7.76
C ASN A 112 -5.33 2.98 7.19
N LYS A 113 -4.27 2.91 8.01
CA LYS A 113 -2.90 3.23 7.57
C LYS A 113 -2.35 2.19 6.59
N LEU A 114 -2.68 0.92 6.77
CA LEU A 114 -2.32 -0.16 5.84
C LEU A 114 -3.09 -0.02 4.53
N ASP A 115 -4.39 0.25 4.59
CA ASP A 115 -5.28 0.34 3.43
C ASP A 115 -4.91 1.52 2.52
N GLN A 116 -4.58 2.68 3.10
CA GLN A 116 -4.06 3.84 2.36
C GLN A 116 -2.68 3.60 1.71
N SER A 117 -1.93 2.58 2.14
CA SER A 117 -0.63 2.23 1.58
C SER A 117 -0.73 1.24 0.42
N SER A 118 -1.84 0.50 0.34
CA SER A 118 -2.14 -0.43 -0.72
C SER A 118 -2.96 0.28 -1.79
N THR A 119 -2.33 0.57 -2.92
CA THR A 119 -3.06 0.83 -4.18
C THR A 119 -3.62 -0.49 -4.68
N CYS A 120 -4.48 -1.14 -3.90
CA CYS A 120 -5.22 -2.30 -4.35
C CYS A 120 -6.19 -1.82 -5.42
N LYS A 121 -5.89 -2.10 -6.68
CA LYS A 121 -6.90 -2.19 -7.72
C LYS A 121 -7.82 -3.34 -7.29
N ILE A 122 -8.91 -3.03 -6.60
CA ILE A 122 -9.95 -4.00 -6.27
C ILE A 122 -10.59 -4.38 -7.59
N ASN A 123 -10.07 -5.42 -8.24
CA ASN A 123 -10.61 -5.94 -9.51
C ASN A 123 -11.21 -7.35 -9.35
N GLU A 124 -11.22 -7.91 -8.14
CA GLU A 124 -11.86 -9.20 -7.89
C GLU A 124 -12.99 -9.01 -6.90
N SER A 125 -14.21 -9.05 -7.44
CA SER A 125 -15.43 -9.19 -6.67
C SER A 125 -15.33 -10.51 -5.91
N LEU A 126 -15.21 -10.43 -4.58
CA LEU A 126 -15.26 -11.59 -3.71
C LEU A 126 -16.61 -12.31 -3.92
N PRO A 127 -16.62 -13.62 -4.23
CA PRO A 127 -17.86 -14.35 -4.46
C PRO A 127 -18.70 -14.39 -3.19
N TYR A 128 -20.00 -14.12 -3.34
CA TYR A 128 -20.98 -14.02 -2.26
C TYR A 128 -20.95 -15.19 -1.27
N ASN A 129 -20.71 -16.41 -1.76
CA ASN A 129 -20.68 -17.62 -0.92
C ASN A 129 -19.56 -17.58 0.12
N SER A 130 -18.35 -17.12 -0.25
CA SER A 130 -17.24 -16.99 0.69
C SER A 130 -17.50 -15.93 1.76
N PHE A 131 -18.22 -14.86 1.40
CA PHE A 131 -18.64 -13.84 2.35
C PHE A 131 -19.71 -14.39 3.31
N LYS A 132 -20.72 -15.10 2.79
CA LYS A 132 -21.79 -15.70 3.57
C LYS A 132 -21.25 -16.70 4.60
N GLU A 133 -20.37 -17.62 4.19
CA GLU A 133 -19.76 -18.62 5.07
C GLU A 133 -18.96 -17.97 6.22
N HIS A 134 -18.20 -16.91 5.93
CA HIS A 134 -17.45 -16.18 6.94
C HIS A 134 -18.36 -15.55 8.01
N PHE A 135 -19.46 -14.92 7.58
CA PHE A 135 -20.40 -14.30 8.51
C PHE A 135 -21.22 -15.31 9.31
N GLU A 136 -21.64 -16.43 8.69
CA GLU A 136 -22.30 -17.51 9.42
C GLU A 136 -21.41 -18.07 10.52
N LYS A 137 -20.11 -18.28 10.25
CA LYS A 137 -19.14 -18.72 11.25
C LYS A 137 -19.01 -17.75 12.43
N LEU A 138 -18.91 -16.45 12.16
CA LEU A 138 -18.84 -15.42 13.20
C LEU A 138 -20.10 -15.40 14.08
N THR A 139 -21.28 -15.56 13.48
CA THR A 139 -22.55 -15.58 14.22
C THR A 139 -22.70 -16.82 15.11
N LEU A 140 -22.22 -17.98 14.65
CA LEU A 140 -22.20 -19.22 15.42
C LEU A 140 -21.28 -19.12 16.65
N GLU A 141 -20.08 -18.54 16.48
CA GLU A 141 -19.14 -18.33 17.59
C GLU A 141 -19.67 -17.36 18.65
N HIS A 142 -20.53 -16.40 18.27
CA HIS A 142 -21.18 -15.48 19.21
C HIS A 142 -22.39 -16.13 19.92
N ARG A 143 -23.13 -17.01 19.25
CA ARG A 143 -24.24 -17.76 19.86
C ARG A 143 -23.77 -18.70 20.97
N GLY A 144 -22.66 -19.42 20.76
CA GLY A 144 -22.10 -20.35 21.75
C GLY A 144 -21.63 -19.69 23.06
N ARG A 145 -21.20 -18.41 23.00
CA ARG A 145 -20.81 -17.64 24.20
C ARG A 145 -22.01 -17.22 25.05
N ASN A 146 -23.17 -16.95 24.43
CA ASN A 146 -24.37 -16.49 25.15
C ASN A 146 -25.12 -17.62 25.87
N GLU A 147 -25.08 -18.85 25.37
CA GLU A 147 -25.67 -20.00 26.08
C GLU A 147 -24.92 -20.34 27.38
N SER A 148 -23.61 -20.07 27.41
CA SER A 148 -22.78 -20.24 28.61
C SER A 148 -23.14 -19.21 29.69
N PHE A 149 -23.65 -18.05 29.30
CA PHE A 149 -24.11 -17.00 30.23
C PHE A 149 -25.49 -17.35 30.81
N SER A 150 -26.39 -17.94 30.02
CA SER A 150 -27.76 -18.30 30.45
C SER A 150 -27.79 -19.48 31.44
N ARG A 151 -26.91 -20.48 31.31
CA ARG A 151 -26.87 -21.63 32.25
C ARG A 151 -26.35 -21.29 33.64
N LYS A 152 -25.70 -20.12 33.82
CA LYS A 152 -25.14 -19.71 35.12
C LYS A 152 -26.20 -19.17 36.09
N TYR A 153 -27.39 -18.78 35.59
CA TYR A 153 -28.45 -18.16 36.40
C TYR A 153 -29.66 -19.08 36.67
N HIS A 154 -29.63 -20.34 36.21
CA HIS A 154 -30.71 -21.31 36.45
C HIS A 154 -30.36 -22.40 37.47
N LYS A 155 -29.26 -22.24 38.24
CA LYS A 155 -28.90 -23.15 39.35
C LYS A 155 -29.09 -22.56 40.75
N GLU A 156 -29.67 -21.37 40.86
CA GLU A 156 -30.03 -20.74 42.13
C GLU A 156 -31.50 -20.29 42.09
N LEU A 157 -32.42 -21.26 42.17
CA LEU A 157 -33.82 -21.14 42.57
C LEU A 157 -34.27 -22.54 43.01
#